data_AF-A0A2E8WEA9-F1
#
_entry.id   AF-A0A2E8WEA9-F1
#
_cell.length_a   1.000
_cell.length_b   1.000
_cell.length_c   1.000
_cell.angle_alpha   90.00
_cell.angle_beta   90.00
_cell.angle_gamma   90.00
#
_symmetry.space_group_name_H-M   'P 1'
#
loop_
_entity.id
_entity.type
_entity.pdbx_description
1 polymer ?
#
loop_
_entity_poly.entity_id
_entity_poly.type
_entity_poly.pdbx_seq_one_letter_code
_entity_poly.pdbx_strand_id
1 'polypeptide(L)'
;MFFQSTTFMIPKLFSERLAELAASAEVVGWYAFIVFAVGQLVVGYLLDRYSVPVVFSIVAALQAIFFAISPGLTGVSLLAIAIAFMLVVFGKIPINDVLIGRVARNEWRSRAYAFRYIITFSVSASSTPFIAWMYSGWGFDYLLIVLSVAAVLILAAVLTFPRTLTPSTA
;
A
#
# COMPACT_ATOMS: atom_id res chain seq x y z
N MET A 1 1.22 3.08 6.41
CA MET A 1 0.02 3.95 6.44
C MET A 1 -1.07 3.46 5.50
N PHE A 2 -0.95 3.58 4.17
CA PHE A 2 -1.96 3.08 3.22
C PHE A 2 -2.26 1.57 3.32
N PHE A 3 -1.23 0.78 3.66
CA PHE A 3 -1.34 -0.65 3.89
C PHE A 3 -2.47 -1.02 4.86
N GLN A 4 -2.42 -0.48 6.08
CA GLN A 4 -3.33 -0.88 7.15
C GLN A 4 -4.77 -0.44 6.89
N SER A 5 -4.97 0.77 6.36
CA SER A 5 -6.32 1.25 5.99
C SER A 5 -6.93 0.43 4.86
N THR A 6 -6.13 -0.07 3.91
CA THR A 6 -6.62 -0.96 2.85
C THR A 6 -6.94 -2.36 3.41
N THR A 7 -6.08 -2.90 4.29
CA THR A 7 -6.32 -4.17 4.99
C THR A 7 -7.63 -4.19 5.77
N PHE A 8 -8.10 -3.05 6.29
CA PHE A 8 -9.41 -2.95 6.96
C PHE A 8 -10.59 -2.79 5.99
N MET A 9 -10.39 -2.25 4.79
CA MET A 9 -11.44 -2.16 3.75
C MET A 9 -11.66 -3.50 3.03
N ILE A 10 -10.62 -4.34 2.99
CA ILE A 10 -10.58 -5.62 2.26
C ILE A 10 -11.66 -6.61 2.69
N PRO A 11 -11.87 -6.93 3.99
CA PRO A 11 -12.89 -7.90 4.39
C PRO A 11 -14.29 -7.52 3.93
N LYS A 12 -14.59 -6.22 3.89
CA LYS A 12 -15.91 -5.69 3.53
C LYS A 12 -16.12 -5.62 2.01
N LEU A 13 -15.08 -5.24 1.26
CA LEU A 13 -15.08 -5.30 -0.20
C LEU A 13 -15.17 -6.75 -0.71
N PHE A 14 -14.51 -7.68 -0.01
CA PHE A 14 -14.55 -9.11 -0.32
C PHE A 14 -15.90 -9.73 0.07
N SER A 15 -16.49 -9.38 1.22
CA SER A 15 -17.82 -9.88 1.60
C SER A 15 -18.94 -9.42 0.67
N GLU A 16 -18.83 -8.22 0.09
CA GLU A 16 -19.87 -7.68 -0.81
C GLU A 16 -19.72 -8.11 -2.27
N ARG A 17 -18.54 -8.56 -2.72
CA ARG A 17 -18.24 -8.75 -4.16
C ARG A 17 -17.61 -10.09 -4.56
N LEU A 18 -17.29 -10.98 -3.63
CA LEU A 18 -16.73 -12.32 -3.89
C LEU A 18 -17.64 -13.48 -3.45
N ALA A 19 -18.93 -13.21 -3.17
CA ALA A 19 -19.88 -14.25 -2.78
C ALA A 19 -19.97 -15.44 -3.77
N GLU A 20 -19.60 -15.26 -5.04
CA GLU A 20 -19.58 -16.32 -6.06
C GLU A 20 -18.22 -17.03 -6.23
N LEU A 21 -17.11 -16.48 -5.72
CA LEU A 21 -15.74 -17.00 -5.92
C LEU A 21 -15.05 -17.43 -4.62
N ALA A 22 -15.60 -17.07 -3.46
CA ALA A 22 -15.06 -17.40 -2.14
C ALA A 22 -15.97 -18.40 -1.42
N ALA A 23 -15.80 -19.70 -1.70
CA ALA A 23 -16.52 -20.77 -1.01
C ALA A 23 -16.21 -20.83 0.51
N SER A 24 -15.08 -20.27 0.97
CA SER A 24 -14.71 -20.19 2.39
C SER A 24 -13.66 -19.08 2.69
N ALA A 25 -13.57 -18.67 3.96
CA ALA A 25 -12.58 -17.70 4.44
C ALA A 25 -11.11 -18.15 4.27
N GLU A 26 -10.88 -19.47 4.22
CA GLU A 26 -9.55 -20.07 4.01
C GLU A 26 -9.00 -19.74 2.62
N VAL A 27 -9.84 -19.86 1.59
CA VAL A 27 -9.45 -19.62 0.19
C VAL A 27 -9.07 -18.15 -0.03
N VAL A 28 -9.80 -17.23 0.60
CA VAL A 28 -9.47 -15.80 0.59
C VAL A 28 -8.12 -15.53 1.26
N GLY A 29 -7.85 -16.22 2.37
CA GLY A 29 -6.54 -16.16 3.04
C GLY A 29 -5.40 -16.61 2.13
N TRP A 30 -5.58 -17.69 1.38
CA TRP A 30 -4.59 -18.18 0.41
C TRP A 30 -4.33 -17.19 -0.73
N TYR A 31 -5.37 -16.58 -1.30
CA TYR A 31 -5.20 -15.57 -2.34
C TYR A 31 -4.45 -14.34 -1.81
N ALA A 32 -4.80 -13.86 -0.62
CA ALA A 32 -4.09 -12.76 0.02
C ALA A 32 -2.61 -13.10 0.26
N PHE A 33 -2.31 -14.33 0.69
CA PHE A 33 -0.94 -14.80 0.92
C PHE A 33 -0.12 -14.86 -0.39
N ILE A 34 -0.68 -15.38 -1.48
CA ILE A 34 -0.01 -15.44 -2.78
C ILE A 34 0.32 -14.03 -3.27
N VAL A 35 -0.66 -13.12 -3.22
CA VAL A 35 -0.49 -11.73 -3.64
C VAL A 35 0.55 -11.03 -2.77
N PHE A 36 0.55 -11.28 -1.46
CA PHE A 36 1.58 -10.81 -0.53
C PHE A 36 2.97 -11.31 -0.94
N ALA A 37 3.15 -12.61 -1.12
CA ALA A 37 4.44 -13.23 -1.42
C ALA A 37 5.01 -12.74 -2.76
N VAL A 38 4.18 -12.72 -3.81
CA VAL A 38 4.59 -12.26 -5.15
C VAL A 38 4.95 -10.77 -5.13
N GLY A 39 4.13 -9.94 -4.49
CA GLY A 39 4.38 -8.49 -4.42
C GLY A 39 5.71 -8.17 -3.73
N GLN A 40 6.01 -8.85 -2.62
CA GLN A 40 7.27 -8.67 -1.91
C GLN A 40 8.47 -9.19 -2.69
N LEU A 41 8.36 -10.35 -3.33
CA LEU A 41 9.44 -10.93 -4.12
C LEU A 41 9.80 -10.05 -5.33
N VAL A 42 8.79 -9.61 -6.09
CA VAL A 42 8.98 -8.76 -7.28
C VAL A 42 9.63 -7.44 -6.88
N VAL A 43 9.11 -6.76 -5.85
CA VAL A 43 9.66 -5.47 -5.46
C VAL A 43 11.03 -5.60 -4.79
N GLY A 44 11.26 -6.65 -3.99
CA GLY A 44 12.58 -6.96 -3.45
C GLY A 44 13.62 -7.11 -4.56
N TYR A 45 13.32 -7.92 -5.58
CA TYR A 45 14.18 -8.09 -6.74
C TYR A 45 14.43 -6.77 -7.51
N LEU A 46 13.41 -5.91 -7.65
CA LEU A 46 13.58 -4.60 -8.28
C LEU A 46 14.48 -3.66 -7.45
N LEU A 47 14.41 -3.72 -6.13
CA LEU A 47 15.26 -2.90 -5.24
C LEU A 47 16.72 -3.35 -5.22
N ASP A 48 16.99 -4.60 -5.57
CA ASP A 48 18.35 -5.11 -5.75
C ASP A 48 18.99 -4.57 -7.03
N ARG A 49 18.18 -4.26 -8.06
CA ARG A 49 18.65 -3.81 -9.39
C ARG A 49 18.56 -2.31 -9.63
N TYR A 50 17.63 -1.63 -8.97
CA TYR A 50 17.32 -0.22 -9.18
C TYR A 50 17.40 0.57 -7.87
N SER A 51 17.54 1.89 -7.96
CA SER A 51 17.58 2.74 -6.77
C SER A 51 16.21 2.82 -6.09
N VAL A 52 16.22 2.92 -4.75
CA VAL A 52 15.00 2.97 -3.93
C VAL A 52 14.02 4.06 -4.40
N PRO A 53 14.45 5.31 -4.70
CA PRO A 53 13.53 6.36 -5.14
C PRO A 53 12.83 6.01 -6.46
N VAL A 54 13.50 5.32 -7.40
CA VAL A 54 12.91 4.93 -8.68
C VAL A 54 11.80 3.90 -8.48
N VAL A 55 12.12 2.81 -7.77
CA VAL A 55 11.13 1.74 -7.50
C VAL A 55 9.96 2.30 -6.69
N PHE A 56 10.24 3.15 -5.70
CA PHE A 56 9.19 3.77 -4.89
C PHE A 56 8.30 4.71 -5.71
N SER A 57 8.87 5.50 -6.63
CA SER A 57 8.08 6.38 -7.50
C SER A 57 7.12 5.59 -8.39
N ILE A 58 7.57 4.47 -8.98
CA ILE A 58 6.72 3.59 -9.81
C ILE A 58 5.57 3.02 -8.98
N VAL A 59 5.86 2.46 -7.81
CA VAL A 59 4.85 1.88 -6.92
C VAL A 59 3.87 2.96 -6.41
N ALA A 60 4.35 4.16 -6.11
CA ALA A 60 3.49 5.28 -5.71
C ALA A 60 2.59 5.76 -6.87
N ALA A 61 3.12 5.82 -8.09
CA ALA A 61 2.36 6.20 -9.28
C ALA A 61 1.25 5.18 -9.60
N LEU A 62 1.57 3.88 -9.58
CA LEU A 62 0.57 2.83 -9.75
C LEU A 62 -0.53 2.92 -8.68
N GLN A 63 -0.16 3.20 -7.43
CA GLN A 63 -1.15 3.37 -6.36
C GLN A 63 -2.10 4.55 -6.63
N ALA A 64 -1.57 5.70 -7.05
CA ALA A 64 -2.38 6.87 -7.38
C ALA A 64 -3.32 6.60 -8.57
N ILE A 65 -2.80 5.95 -9.63
CA ILE A 65 -3.61 5.57 -10.80
C ILE A 65 -4.75 4.66 -10.40
N PHE A 66 -4.47 3.59 -9.63
CA PHE A 66 -5.50 2.65 -9.20
C PHE A 66 -6.58 3.32 -8.36
N PHE A 67 -6.22 4.21 -7.45
CA PHE A 67 -7.22 4.98 -6.70
C PHE A 67 -8.01 5.96 -7.57
N ALA A 68 -7.41 6.53 -8.62
CA ALA A 68 -8.10 7.46 -9.52
C ALA A 68 -9.11 6.76 -10.44
N ILE A 69 -8.82 5.53 -10.87
CA ILE A 69 -9.71 4.77 -11.77
C ILE A 69 -10.77 3.95 -11.03
N SER A 70 -10.59 3.70 -9.73
CA SER A 70 -11.52 2.88 -8.93
C SER A 70 -12.93 3.46 -8.75
N PRO A 71 -13.16 4.78 -8.61
CA PRO A 71 -14.50 5.33 -8.43
C PRO A 71 -15.45 4.95 -9.55
N GLY A 72 -16.67 4.53 -9.20
CA GLY A 72 -17.68 4.10 -10.16
C GLY A 72 -17.46 2.73 -10.80
N LEU A 73 -16.35 2.04 -10.52
CA LEU A 73 -16.17 0.65 -10.94
C LEU A 73 -16.93 -0.30 -10.03
N THR A 74 -17.48 -1.36 -10.63
CA THR A 74 -18.25 -2.38 -9.91
C THR A 74 -17.90 -3.78 -10.43
N GLY A 75 -18.23 -4.80 -9.62
CA GLY A 75 -18.08 -6.20 -10.03
C GLY A 75 -16.63 -6.62 -10.33
N VAL A 76 -16.45 -7.39 -11.40
CA VAL A 76 -15.16 -8.01 -11.77
C VAL A 76 -14.07 -6.99 -12.05
N SER A 77 -14.39 -5.84 -12.64
CA SER A 77 -13.41 -4.77 -12.92
C SER A 77 -12.84 -4.16 -11.63
N LEU A 78 -13.70 -3.92 -10.63
CA LEU A 78 -13.26 -3.43 -9.32
C LEU A 78 -12.39 -4.47 -8.61
N LEU A 79 -12.76 -5.76 -8.71
CA LEU A 79 -11.98 -6.86 -8.16
C LEU A 79 -10.57 -6.93 -8.76
N ALA A 80 -10.47 -6.82 -10.09
CA ALA A 80 -9.18 -6.84 -10.78
C ALA A 80 -8.26 -5.70 -10.30
N ILE A 81 -8.81 -4.48 -10.17
CA ILE A 81 -8.07 -3.33 -9.65
C ILE A 81 -7.72 -3.50 -8.18
N ALA A 82 -8.60 -4.05 -7.35
CA ALA A 82 -8.31 -4.33 -5.95
C ALA A 82 -7.15 -5.34 -5.79
N ILE A 83 -7.09 -6.38 -6.63
CA ILE A 83 -5.97 -7.34 -6.65
C ILE A 83 -4.68 -6.66 -7.09
N ALA A 84 -4.70 -5.89 -8.18
CA ALA A 84 -3.53 -5.14 -8.63
C ALA A 84 -3.05 -4.13 -7.58
N PHE A 85 -3.99 -3.50 -6.88
CA PHE A 85 -3.73 -2.59 -5.77
C PHE A 85 -3.04 -3.30 -4.61
N MET A 86 -3.45 -4.51 -4.26
CA MET A 86 -2.79 -5.30 -3.22
C MET A 86 -1.33 -5.59 -3.56
N LEU A 87 -1.02 -5.95 -4.81
CA LEU A 87 0.38 -6.17 -5.23
C LEU A 87 1.25 -4.94 -4.97
N VAL A 88 0.74 -3.75 -5.32
CA VAL A 88 1.42 -2.46 -5.10
C VAL A 88 1.59 -2.19 -3.59
N VAL A 89 0.55 -2.43 -2.81
CA VAL A 89 0.54 -2.22 -1.36
C VAL A 89 1.51 -3.15 -0.64
N PHE A 90 1.54 -4.43 -0.96
CA PHE A 90 2.48 -5.39 -0.40
C PHE A 90 3.91 -5.12 -0.86
N GLY A 91 4.08 -4.71 -2.12
CA GLY A 91 5.38 -4.30 -2.66
C GLY A 91 6.02 -3.12 -1.91
N LYS A 92 5.22 -2.26 -1.27
CA LYS A 92 5.76 -1.19 -0.40
C LYS A 92 6.49 -1.70 0.84
N ILE A 93 6.26 -2.94 1.28
CA ILE A 93 6.90 -3.47 2.49
C ILE A 93 8.44 -3.52 2.32
N PRO A 94 8.99 -4.23 1.32
CA PRO A 94 10.44 -4.20 1.03
C PRO A 94 11.00 -2.79 0.85
N ILE A 95 10.28 -1.91 0.17
CA ILE A 95 10.72 -0.52 -0.08
C ILE A 95 10.97 0.21 1.22
N ASN A 96 10.01 0.17 2.15
CA ASN A 96 10.12 0.87 3.42
C ASN A 96 11.24 0.29 4.29
N ASP A 97 11.45 -1.02 4.23
CA ASP A 97 12.47 -1.70 5.03
C ASP A 97 13.88 -1.38 4.52
N VAL A 98 14.08 -1.38 3.19
CA VAL A 98 15.35 -0.96 2.56
C VAL A 98 15.60 0.53 2.78
N LEU A 99 14.58 1.39 2.67
CA LEU A 99 14.74 2.84 2.86
C LEU A 99 15.28 3.17 4.26
N ILE A 100 14.69 2.59 5.30
CA ILE A 100 15.16 2.82 6.69
C ILE A 100 16.54 2.22 6.89
N GLY A 101 16.80 1.03 6.31
CA GLY A 101 18.11 0.41 6.36
C GLY A 101 19.22 1.28 5.74
N ARG A 102 18.92 2.05 4.69
CA ARG A 102 19.88 2.96 4.04
C ARG A 102 19.99 4.33 4.70
N VAL A 103 18.91 4.85 5.29
CA VAL A 103 18.89 6.21 5.88
C VAL A 103 19.34 6.21 7.34
N ALA A 104 19.04 5.16 8.12
CA ALA A 104 19.35 5.13 9.54
C ALA A 104 20.79 4.65 9.79
N ARG A 105 21.60 5.48 10.46
CA ARG A 105 22.90 5.06 11.03
C ARG A 105 22.68 3.92 12.03
N ASN A 106 23.61 2.98 12.14
CA ASN A 106 23.47 1.77 12.98
C ASN A 106 22.98 2.07 14.40
N GLU A 107 23.49 3.12 15.04
CA GLU A 107 23.14 3.53 16.41
C GLU A 107 21.69 4.05 16.56
N TRP A 108 21.11 4.60 15.49
CA TRP A 108 19.77 5.21 15.51
C TRP A 108 18.71 4.34 14.84
N ARG A 109 19.10 3.21 14.25
CA ARG A 109 18.21 2.35 13.47
C ARG A 109 17.01 1.83 14.28
N SER A 110 17.24 1.38 15.52
CA SER A 110 16.16 0.94 16.41
C SER A 110 15.16 2.06 16.71
N ARG A 111 15.66 3.28 17.00
CA ARG A 111 14.82 4.46 17.27
C ARG A 111 14.02 4.88 16.03
N ALA A 112 14.64 4.85 14.86
CA ALA A 112 13.98 5.16 13.59
C ALA A 112 12.81 4.20 13.31
N TYR A 113 13.00 2.89 13.55
CA TYR A 113 11.90 1.93 13.46
C TYR A 113 10.82 2.21 14.51
N ALA A 114 11.19 2.49 15.76
CA ALA A 114 10.21 2.82 16.80
C ALA A 114 9.33 4.03 16.42
N PHE A 115 9.93 5.12 15.94
CA PHE A 115 9.18 6.29 15.46
C PHE A 115 8.27 5.96 14.27
N ARG A 116 8.75 5.20 13.29
CA ARG A 116 7.90 4.70 12.18
C ARG A 116 6.72 3.90 12.70
N TYR A 117 6.93 3.02 13.67
CA TYR A 117 5.87 2.19 14.22
C TYR A 117 4.84 3.03 14.96
N ILE A 118 5.27 4.00 15.78
CA ILE A 118 4.35 4.92 16.47
C ILE A 118 3.43 5.63 15.45
N ILE A 119 4.02 6.25 14.43
CA ILE A 119 3.25 6.94 13.37
C ILE A 119 2.31 5.97 12.65
N THR A 120 2.78 4.75 12.36
CA THR A 120 1.99 3.73 11.67
C THR A 120 0.80 3.28 12.52
N PHE A 121 0.99 3.03 13.81
CA PHE A 121 -0.06 2.59 14.71
C PHE A 121 -1.07 3.70 14.98
N SER A 122 -0.62 4.94 15.22
CA SER A 122 -1.51 6.09 15.39
C SER A 122 -2.45 6.27 14.20
N VAL A 123 -1.90 6.20 12.98
CA VAL A 123 -2.74 6.35 11.79
C VAL A 123 -3.63 5.14 11.55
N SER A 124 -3.16 3.93 11.81
CA SER A 124 -4.01 2.73 11.72
C SER A 124 -5.21 2.84 12.67
N ALA A 125 -4.96 3.22 13.92
CA ALA A 125 -6.01 3.41 14.93
C ALA A 125 -7.02 4.48 14.53
N SER A 126 -6.57 5.60 13.95
CA SER A 126 -7.45 6.68 13.48
C SER A 126 -8.19 6.35 12.17
N SER A 127 -7.65 5.43 11.36
CA SER A 127 -8.18 5.21 10.02
C SER A 127 -9.55 4.55 9.99
N THR A 128 -9.79 3.55 10.85
CA THR A 128 -11.09 2.85 10.92
C THR A 128 -12.26 3.79 11.27
N PRO A 129 -12.21 4.60 12.34
CA PRO A 129 -13.30 5.54 12.63
C PRO A 129 -13.43 6.64 11.57
N PHE A 130 -12.31 7.12 11.00
CA PHE A 130 -12.35 8.10 9.92
C PHE A 130 -13.03 7.56 8.66
N ILE A 131 -12.70 6.34 8.26
CA ILE A 131 -13.36 5.62 7.14
C ILE A 131 -14.85 5.45 7.43
N ALA A 132 -15.22 5.02 8.64
CA ALA A 132 -16.62 4.84 9.02
C ALA A 132 -17.42 6.15 8.95
N TRP A 133 -16.84 7.26 9.42
CA TRP A 133 -17.45 8.59 9.37
C TRP A 133 -17.60 9.12 7.94
N MET A 134 -16.57 8.97 7.10
CA MET A 134 -16.66 9.34 5.69
C MET A 134 -17.72 8.52 4.94
N TYR A 135 -17.73 7.22 5.18
CA TYR A 135 -18.66 6.29 4.55
C TYR A 135 -20.12 6.65 4.85
N SER A 136 -20.44 6.97 6.11
CA SER A 136 -21.82 7.28 6.52
C SER A 136 -22.35 8.58 5.92
N GLY A 137 -21.49 9.55 5.61
CA GLY A 137 -21.93 10.84 5.05
C GLY A 137 -21.88 10.92 3.52
N TRP A 138 -20.87 10.31 2.89
CA TRP A 138 -20.49 10.63 1.50
C TRP A 138 -20.35 9.39 0.60
N GLY A 139 -20.41 8.19 1.17
CA GLY A 139 -20.26 6.94 0.42
C GLY A 139 -18.82 6.59 0.05
N PHE A 140 -18.66 5.46 -0.64
CA PHE A 140 -17.36 4.82 -0.88
C PHE A 140 -16.51 5.54 -1.93
N ASP A 141 -17.12 6.14 -2.96
CA ASP A 141 -16.40 6.82 -4.04
C ASP A 141 -15.63 8.05 -3.52
N TYR A 142 -16.21 8.80 -2.60
CA TYR A 142 -15.53 9.94 -1.97
C TYR A 142 -14.32 9.50 -1.12
N LEU A 143 -14.41 8.36 -0.45
CA LEU A 143 -13.27 7.80 0.28
C LEU A 143 -12.11 7.45 -0.66
N LEU A 144 -12.41 6.84 -1.81
CA LEU A 144 -11.40 6.51 -2.82
C LEU A 144 -10.73 7.77 -3.39
N ILE A 145 -11.48 8.85 -3.60
CA ILE A 145 -10.93 10.13 -4.05
C ILE A 145 -9.96 10.71 -3.01
N VAL A 146 -10.35 10.75 -1.73
CA VAL A 146 -9.47 11.25 -0.65
C VAL A 146 -8.19 10.41 -0.55
N LEU A 147 -8.31 9.09 -0.65
CA LEU A 147 -7.17 8.17 -0.68
C LEU A 147 -6.29 8.39 -1.92
N SER A 148 -6.87 8.71 -3.08
CA SER A 148 -6.14 9.09 -4.30
C SER A 148 -5.30 10.35 -4.08
N VAL A 149 -5.90 11.41 -3.53
CA VAL A 149 -5.20 12.67 -3.23
C VAL A 149 -4.02 12.42 -2.28
N ALA A 150 -4.22 11.65 -1.21
CA ALA A 150 -3.15 11.31 -0.29
C ALA A 150 -2.05 10.45 -0.96
N ALA A 151 -2.38 9.57 -1.91
CA ALA A 151 -1.39 8.84 -2.69
C ALA A 151 -0.57 9.75 -3.61
N VAL A 152 -1.20 10.76 -4.22
CA VAL A 152 -0.53 11.79 -5.03
C VAL A 152 0.41 12.63 -4.19
N LEU A 153 0.02 13.02 -2.97
CA LEU A 153 0.89 13.76 -2.05
C LEU A 153 2.13 12.93 -1.67
N ILE A 154 1.97 11.63 -1.43
CA ILE A 154 3.11 10.74 -1.19
C ILE A 154 4.00 10.66 -2.44
N LEU A 155 3.42 10.53 -3.63
CA LEU A 155 4.19 10.52 -4.87
C LEU A 155 4.99 11.81 -5.02
N ALA A 156 4.37 12.97 -4.82
CA ALA A 156 5.04 14.26 -4.86
C ALA A 156 6.21 14.34 -3.86
N ALA A 157 6.01 13.87 -2.62
CA ALA A 157 7.05 13.80 -1.61
C ALA A 157 8.20 12.86 -2.05
N VAL A 158 7.90 11.68 -2.59
CA VAL A 158 8.91 10.73 -3.07
C VAL A 158 9.72 11.30 -4.23
N LEU A 159 9.11 12.06 -5.13
CA LEU A 159 9.81 12.69 -6.25
C LEU A 159 10.85 13.74 -5.80
N THR A 160 10.72 14.28 -4.58
CA THR A 160 11.72 15.18 -3.98
C THR A 160 12.92 14.45 -3.39
N PHE A 161 12.91 13.11 -3.32
CA PHE A 161 14.02 12.36 -2.75
C PHE A 161 15.31 12.53 -3.58
N PRO A 162 16.45 12.81 -2.94
CA PRO A 162 17.74 12.82 -3.61
C PRO A 162 18.00 11.47 -4.28
N ARG A 163 18.37 11.47 -5.56
CA ARG A 163 18.62 10.25 -6.35
C ARG A 163 19.87 9.46 -5.91
N THR A 164 20.54 9.88 -4.85
CA THR A 164 21.84 9.37 -4.38
C THR A 164 21.79 8.09 -3.54
N LEU A 165 20.63 7.43 -3.42
CA LEU A 165 20.52 6.08 -2.84
C LEU A 165 20.81 5.01 -3.91
N THR A 166 21.99 5.04 -4.54
CA THR A 166 22.46 3.98 -5.44
C THR A 166 22.73 2.69 -4.65
N PRO A 167 22.55 1.50 -5.25
CA PRO A 167 23.02 0.26 -4.64
C PRO A 167 24.53 0.39 -4.37
N SER A 168 24.96 0.13 -3.14
CA SER A 168 26.39 -0.09 -2.89
C SER A 168 26.76 -1.33 -3.70
N THR A 169 27.58 -1.17 -4.72
CA THR A 169 28.27 -2.29 -5.35
C THR A 169 29.07 -2.98 -4.25
N ALA A 170 28.64 -4.18 -3.87
CA ALA A 170 29.43 -5.10 -3.06
C ALA A 170 30.61 -5.62 -3.89
#